data_AF-A0A915D286-F1
#
_entry.id   AF-A0A915D286-F1
#
_cell.length_a   1.000
_cell.length_b   1.000
_cell.length_c   1.000
_cell.angle_alpha   90.00
_cell.angle_beta   90.00
_cell.angle_gamma   90.00
#
_symmetry.space_group_name_H-M   'P 1'
#
loop_
_entity.id
_entity.type
_entity.pdbx_description
1 polymer ?
#
loop_
_entity_poly.entity_id
_entity_poly.type
_entity_poly.pdbx_seq_one_letter_code
_entity_poly.pdbx_strand_id
1 'polypeptide(L)'
;MHMMSFLANLKGGTTANFSKDRRIEDLELHCFSDASGTAYGAVLYARCNGTNHLLCSKNIVVPNSSKTATTKATIPKLELHAAAMVAQLLTAVQQELRAPTTIAQLWTDSQCVVNLPNSQERQKRYIENQLARIRQFPVNQI
;
A
#
# COMPACT_ATOMS: atom_id res chain seq x y z
N MET A 1 2.40 10.05 -15.41
CA MET A 1 2.28 9.66 -16.84
C MET A 1 2.50 8.16 -17.08
N HIS A 2 3.36 7.45 -16.33
CA HIS A 2 3.56 6.00 -16.48
C HIS A 2 2.41 5.09 -15.96
N MET A 3 1.72 5.44 -14.87
CA MET A 3 0.65 4.61 -14.29
C MET A 3 -0.56 4.43 -15.22
N MET A 4 -0.99 5.50 -15.89
CA MET A 4 -2.11 5.44 -16.85
C MET A 4 -1.71 4.71 -18.14
N SER A 5 -0.44 4.74 -18.54
CA SER A 5 0.07 3.96 -19.68
C SER A 5 0.12 2.46 -19.36
N PHE A 6 0.50 2.06 -18.15
CA PHE A 6 0.42 0.66 -17.72
C PHE A 6 -1.04 0.18 -17.60
N LEU A 7 -1.92 0.98 -16.98
CA LEU A 7 -3.35 0.69 -16.91
C LEU A 7 -4.03 0.69 -18.29
N ALA A 8 -3.56 1.52 -19.23
CA ALA A 8 -4.00 1.49 -20.63
C ALA A 8 -3.45 0.27 -21.39
N ASN A 9 -2.20 -0.15 -21.15
CA ASN A 9 -1.66 -1.40 -21.69
C ASN A 9 -2.39 -2.65 -21.15
N LEU A 10 -2.98 -2.56 -19.96
CA LEU A 10 -3.91 -3.58 -19.44
C LEU A 10 -5.32 -3.48 -20.05
N LYS A 11 -5.76 -2.30 -20.47
CA LYS A 11 -7.12 -2.04 -20.98
C LYS A 11 -7.23 -2.00 -22.51
N GLY A 12 -6.14 -1.88 -23.27
CA GLY A 12 -6.19 -1.77 -24.73
C GLY A 12 -4.83 -1.59 -25.42
N GLY A 13 -4.35 -2.68 -26.04
CA GLY A 13 -3.76 -2.61 -27.38
C GLY A 13 -2.28 -2.22 -27.53
N THR A 14 -1.37 -3.10 -27.13
CA THR A 14 -0.27 -3.53 -28.00
C THR A 14 -0.16 -5.03 -27.84
N THR A 15 -0.24 -5.73 -28.96
CA THR A 15 -0.26 -7.18 -29.10
C THR A 15 1.03 -7.83 -28.58
N ALA A 16 1.20 -7.90 -27.26
CA ALA A 16 1.51 -9.19 -26.66
C ALA A 16 0.17 -9.92 -26.58
N ASN A 17 0.12 -11.17 -27.01
CA ASN A 17 -1.09 -11.98 -27.11
C ASN A 17 -1.76 -12.21 -25.73
N PHE A 18 -2.40 -11.19 -25.16
CA PHE A 18 -3.27 -11.27 -23.98
C PHE A 18 -4.63 -11.87 -24.33
N SER A 19 -4.84 -12.22 -25.60
CA SER A 19 -6.08 -12.76 -26.16
C SER A 19 -5.85 -14.12 -26.83
N LYS A 20 -5.34 -15.10 -26.08
CA LYS A 20 -5.72 -16.52 -26.28
C LYS A 20 -5.12 -17.49 -25.29
N ASP A 21 -4.17 -17.08 -24.45
CA ASP A 21 -3.63 -17.98 -23.44
C ASP A 21 -4.25 -17.74 -22.07
N ARG A 22 -4.96 -18.79 -21.64
CA ARG A 22 -5.36 -19.12 -20.29
C ARG A 22 -4.76 -18.24 -19.17
N ARG A 23 -5.69 -17.58 -18.46
CA ARG A 23 -5.67 -17.21 -17.03
C ARG A 23 -5.14 -15.82 -16.68
N ILE A 24 -6.06 -14.85 -16.61
CA ILE A 24 -6.04 -13.76 -15.60
C ILE A 24 -6.32 -14.36 -14.20
N GLU A 25 -5.80 -15.56 -13.89
CA GLU A 25 -5.95 -16.22 -12.59
C GLU A 25 -4.75 -15.97 -11.68
N ASP A 26 -3.68 -15.32 -12.19
CA ASP A 26 -2.41 -15.16 -11.47
C ASP A 26 -1.99 -13.69 -11.29
N LEU A 27 -2.95 -12.75 -11.26
CA LEU A 27 -2.62 -11.36 -10.93
C LEU A 27 -2.58 -11.17 -9.41
N GLU A 28 -1.37 -10.95 -8.89
CA GLU A 28 -1.11 -10.69 -7.48
C GLU A 28 -0.70 -9.23 -7.29
N LEU A 29 -1.27 -8.55 -6.30
CA LEU A 29 -0.87 -7.22 -5.87
C LEU A 29 -0.13 -7.31 -4.54
N HIS A 30 1.10 -6.81 -4.52
CA HIS A 30 1.96 -6.80 -3.34
C HIS A 30 2.35 -5.36 -3.03
N CYS A 31 1.92 -4.86 -1.88
CA CYS A 31 2.32 -3.56 -1.42
C CYS A 31 3.25 -3.64 -0.21
N PHE A 32 4.23 -2.76 -0.15
CA PHE A 32 5.18 -2.66 0.95
C PHE A 32 5.11 -1.26 1.55
N SER A 33 5.11 -1.16 2.88
CA SER A 33 5.24 0.09 3.61
C SER A 33 6.45 0.08 4.52
N ASP A 34 7.14 1.21 4.58
CA ASP A 34 8.26 1.46 5.48
C ASP A 34 8.18 2.88 6.05
N ALA A 35 8.69 3.08 7.25
CA ALA A 35 8.75 4.36 7.91
C ALA A 35 10.05 4.54 8.71
N SER A 36 10.62 5.73 8.59
CA SER A 36 11.77 6.21 9.34
C SER A 36 11.41 7.49 10.09
N GLY A 37 12.30 7.96 10.96
CA GLY A 37 12.12 9.24 11.65
C GLY A 37 12.05 10.47 10.72
N THR A 38 12.47 10.34 9.46
CA THR A 38 12.58 11.43 8.50
C THR A 38 11.60 11.32 7.32
N ALA A 39 11.07 10.14 7.05
CA ALA A 39 10.16 9.90 5.92
C ALA A 39 9.39 8.60 6.11
N TYR A 40 8.25 8.48 5.45
CA TYR A 40 7.53 7.22 5.33
C TYR A 40 7.04 7.03 3.90
N GLY A 41 6.89 5.78 3.47
CA GLY A 41 6.63 5.46 2.08
C GLY A 41 5.87 4.17 1.87
N ALA A 42 5.40 4.03 0.64
CA ALA A 42 4.59 2.94 0.15
C ALA A 42 5.00 2.61 -1.29
N VAL A 43 5.07 1.33 -1.63
CA VAL A 43 5.30 0.86 -2.99
C VAL A 43 4.36 -0.29 -3.32
N LEU A 44 3.81 -0.31 -4.52
CA LEU A 44 2.90 -1.35 -5.02
C LEU A 44 3.47 -2.02 -6.26
N TYR A 45 3.55 -3.34 -6.21
CA TYR A 45 3.92 -4.21 -7.31
C TYR A 45 2.71 -5.03 -7.77
N ALA A 46 2.61 -5.24 -9.08
CA ALA A 46 1.81 -6.31 -9.66
C ALA A 46 2.73 -7.45 -10.06
N ARG A 47 2.32 -8.67 -9.74
CA ARG A 47 2.95 -9.88 -10.25
C ARG A 47 1.97 -10.59 -11.16
N CYS A 48 2.41 -10.90 -12.37
CA CYS A 48 1.63 -11.62 -13.37
C CYS A 48 2.56 -12.62 -14.06
N ASN A 49 2.17 -13.89 -14.11
CA ASN A 49 2.93 -14.96 -14.74
C ASN A 49 4.40 -15.01 -14.26
N GLY A 50 4.61 -14.82 -12.96
CA GLY A 50 5.94 -14.83 -12.34
C GLY A 50 6.80 -13.57 -12.56
N THR A 51 6.31 -12.58 -13.31
CA THR A 51 7.02 -11.31 -13.56
C THR A 51 6.49 -10.20 -12.67
N ASN A 52 7.39 -9.41 -12.07
CA ASN A 52 7.06 -8.31 -11.18
C ASN A 52 7.09 -6.96 -11.92
N HIS A 53 6.07 -6.13 -11.71
CA HIS A 53 5.93 -4.81 -12.29
C HIS A 53 5.68 -3.78 -11.19
N LEU A 54 6.52 -2.76 -11.12
CA LEU A 54 6.27 -1.61 -10.25
C LEU A 54 5.10 -0.79 -10.81
N LEU A 55 4.00 -0.70 -10.08
CA LEU A 55 2.83 0.08 -10.51
C LEU A 55 2.95 1.54 -10.08
N CYS A 56 3.21 1.73 -8.79
CA CYS A 56 3.33 3.05 -8.19
C CYS A 56 4.12 3.01 -6.89
N SER A 57 4.65 4.17 -6.54
CA SER A 57 5.28 4.42 -5.25
C SER A 57 4.90 5.82 -4.78
N LYS A 58 4.82 5.99 -3.46
CA LYS A 58 4.50 7.26 -2.82
C LYS A 58 5.31 7.40 -1.54
N ASN A 59 6.04 8.50 -1.44
CA ASN A 59 6.91 8.80 -0.31
C ASN A 59 6.54 10.17 0.25
N ILE A 60 6.56 10.31 1.58
CA ILE A 60 6.32 11.57 2.28
C ILE A 60 7.50 11.86 3.19
N VAL A 61 8.11 13.03 3.01
CA VAL A 61 9.16 13.55 3.89
C VAL A 61 8.49 14.17 5.12
N VAL A 62 8.95 13.79 6.30
CA VAL A 62 8.47 14.33 7.57
C VAL A 62 9.21 15.64 7.83
N PRO A 63 8.49 16.77 8.04
CA PRO A 63 9.13 18.04 8.34
C PRO A 63 9.97 17.93 9.63
N ASN A 64 11.22 18.36 9.56
CA ASN A 64 12.15 18.36 10.70
C ASN A 64 11.84 19.50 11.71
N SER A 65 10.81 20.31 11.45
CA SER A 65 10.57 21.60 12.11
C SER A 65 9.71 21.54 13.37
N SER A 66 9.52 20.37 13.98
CA SER A 66 8.75 20.27 15.22
C SER A 66 9.55 20.89 16.37
N LYS A 67 9.24 22.15 16.69
CA LYS A 67 9.88 22.95 17.75
C LYS A 67 9.56 22.45 19.17
N THR A 68 8.72 21.42 19.31
CA THR A 68 8.28 20.87 20.61
C THR A 68 8.11 19.35 20.53
N ALA A 69 8.60 18.61 21.54
CA ALA A 69 8.51 17.15 21.59
C ALA A 69 7.07 16.60 21.44
N THR A 70 6.06 17.41 21.80
CA THR A 70 4.63 17.08 21.72
C THR A 70 4.06 17.01 20.30
N THR A 71 4.71 17.63 19.31
CA THR A 71 4.24 17.65 17.90
C THR A 71 5.04 16.73 16.97
N LYS A 72 6.10 16.09 17.47
CA LYS A 72 6.94 15.19 16.68
C LYS A 72 6.21 13.86 16.48
N ALA A 73 6.03 13.45 15.23
CA ALA A 73 5.51 12.12 14.93
C ALA A 73 6.51 11.07 15.42
N THR A 74 6.04 10.12 16.22
CA THR A 74 6.84 8.99 16.67
C THR A 74 6.96 7.96 15.55
N ILE A 75 8.01 7.13 15.57
CA ILE A 75 8.19 6.05 14.58
C ILE A 75 6.93 5.17 14.45
N PRO A 76 6.29 4.70 15.56
CA PRO A 76 5.04 3.94 15.46
C PRO A 76 3.89 4.67 14.77
N LYS A 77 3.81 6.00 14.92
CA LYS A 77 2.81 6.78 14.20
C LYS A 77 3.14 6.82 12.72
N LEU A 78 4.40 7.04 12.36
CA LEU A 78 4.82 7.08 10.96
C LEU A 78 4.60 5.73 10.27
N GLU A 79 4.90 4.62 10.94
CA GLU A 79 4.59 3.25 10.48
C GLU A 79 3.08 3.06 10.23
N LEU A 80 2.23 3.49 11.16
CA LEU A 80 0.76 3.45 10.97
C LEU A 80 0.30 4.28 9.76
N HIS A 81 0.94 5.44 9.50
CA HIS A 81 0.62 6.25 8.33
C HIS A 81 1.10 5.59 7.03
N ALA A 82 2.27 4.95 7.04
CA ALA A 82 2.80 4.22 5.89
C ALA A 82 1.88 3.06 5.51
N ALA A 83 1.48 2.24 6.49
CA ALA A 83 0.57 1.11 6.26
C ALA A 83 -0.80 1.58 5.76
N ALA A 84 -1.35 2.64 6.34
CA ALA A 84 -2.62 3.19 5.88
C ALA A 84 -2.55 3.83 4.49
N MET A 85 -1.40 4.39 4.12
CA MET A 85 -1.14 4.89 2.77
C MET A 85 -1.12 3.74 1.76
N VAL A 86 -0.43 2.64 2.10
CA VAL A 86 -0.42 1.43 1.28
C VAL A 86 -1.84 0.90 1.05
N ALA A 87 -2.64 0.77 2.10
CA ALA A 87 -4.01 0.29 1.98
C ALA A 87 -4.83 1.16 1.01
N GLN A 88 -4.70 2.49 1.10
CA GLN A 88 -5.37 3.41 0.17
C GLN A 88 -4.87 3.26 -1.27
N LEU A 89 -3.57 3.10 -1.49
CA LEU A 89 -2.99 2.87 -2.81
C LEU A 89 -3.52 1.57 -3.42
N LEU A 90 -3.58 0.51 -2.62
CA LEU A 90 -4.07 -0.79 -3.04
C LEU A 90 -5.56 -0.74 -3.42
N THR A 91 -6.39 -0.12 -2.58
CA THR A 91 -7.82 0.11 -2.88
C THR A 91 -7.99 0.90 -4.17
N ALA A 92 -7.25 2.01 -4.33
CA ALA A 92 -7.34 2.85 -5.52
C ALA A 92 -6.94 2.08 -6.79
N VAL A 93 -5.88 1.27 -6.73
CA VAL A 93 -5.46 0.46 -7.88
C VAL A 93 -6.47 -0.64 -8.19
N GLN A 94 -7.02 -1.34 -7.19
CA GLN A 94 -8.06 -2.34 -7.43
C GLN A 94 -9.30 -1.73 -8.10
N GLN A 95 -9.72 -0.54 -7.66
CA GLN A 95 -10.83 0.20 -8.26
C GLN A 95 -10.55 0.58 -9.71
N GLU A 96 -9.33 1.01 -10.02
CA GLU A 96 -8.92 1.37 -11.38
C GLU A 96 -8.74 0.16 -12.29
N LEU A 97 -8.19 -0.93 -11.79
CA LEU A 97 -7.89 -2.12 -12.57
C LEU A 97 -9.16 -2.79 -13.09
N ARG A 98 -10.28 -2.72 -12.35
CA ARG A 98 -11.57 -3.36 -12.67
C ARG A 98 -11.47 -4.84 -13.03
N ALA A 99 -10.41 -5.51 -12.59
CA ALA A 99 -10.16 -6.93 -12.81
C ALA A 99 -10.05 -7.65 -11.46
N PRO A 100 -10.52 -8.90 -11.35
CA PRO A 100 -10.33 -9.67 -10.13
C PRO A 100 -8.84 -9.89 -9.89
N THR A 101 -8.37 -9.53 -8.69
CA THR A 101 -7.02 -9.81 -8.22
C THR A 101 -7.06 -11.07 -7.37
N THR A 102 -6.24 -12.05 -7.69
CA THR A 102 -6.17 -13.33 -6.96
C THR A 102 -5.58 -13.14 -5.57
N ILE A 103 -4.61 -12.23 -5.46
CA ILE A 103 -3.91 -11.92 -4.22
C ILE A 103 -3.79 -10.40 -4.09
N ALA A 104 -4.04 -9.88 -2.89
CA ALA A 104 -3.79 -8.49 -2.52
C ALA A 104 -3.22 -8.47 -1.11
N GLN A 105 -1.93 -8.12 -0.96
CA GLN A 105 -1.18 -8.28 0.29
C GLN A 105 -0.46 -6.99 0.68
N LEU A 106 -0.49 -6.68 1.98
CA LEU A 106 0.28 -5.62 2.59
C LEU A 106 1.45 -6.23 3.36
N TRP A 107 2.65 -5.73 3.10
CA TRP A 107 3.90 -6.14 3.72
C TRP A 107 4.48 -5.01 4.56
N THR A 108 4.84 -5.29 5.81
CA THR A 108 5.47 -4.32 6.73
C THR A 108 6.29 -5.03 7.81
N ASP A 109 7.44 -4.47 8.17
CA ASP A 109 8.27 -4.90 9.30
C ASP A 109 7.76 -4.37 10.65
N SER A 110 6.79 -3.44 10.64
CA SER A 110 6.27 -2.82 11.85
C SER A 110 5.40 -3.77 12.66
N GLN A 111 5.93 -4.21 13.82
CA GLN A 111 5.12 -4.86 14.84
C GLN A 111 4.00 -3.96 15.36
N CYS A 112 4.18 -2.63 15.33
CA CYS A 112 3.14 -1.70 15.73
C CYS A 112 1.92 -1.79 14.79
N VAL A 113 2.10 -1.96 13.49
CA VAL A 113 0.98 -2.13 12.55
C VAL A 113 0.28 -3.47 12.76
N VAL A 114 1.05 -4.54 13.03
CA VAL A 114 0.53 -5.91 13.18
C VAL A 114 -0.20 -6.10 14.52
N ASN A 115 0.34 -5.57 15.61
CA ASN A 115 -0.10 -5.86 16.98
C ASN A 115 -0.73 -4.66 17.70
N LEU A 116 -1.18 -3.60 17.00
CA LEU A 116 -1.73 -2.44 17.71
C LEU A 116 -3.04 -2.81 18.44
N PRO A 117 -3.08 -2.74 19.78
CA PRO A 117 -4.33 -2.94 20.51
C PRO A 117 -5.26 -1.75 20.25
N ASN A 118 -6.56 -2.02 20.17
CA ASN A 118 -7.59 -0.96 20.17
C ASN A 118 -7.49 -0.18 21.51
N SER A 119 -6.82 0.98 21.57
CA SER A 119 -6.63 1.77 22.82
C SER A 119 -6.19 3.22 22.50
N GLN A 120 -6.32 4.30 23.29
CA GLN A 120 -7.28 4.77 24.32
C GLN A 120 -7.67 6.23 23.97
N GLU A 121 -8.66 6.76 24.70
CA GLU A 121 -9.66 7.81 24.41
C GLU A 121 -9.30 9.08 23.61
N ARG A 122 -8.04 9.56 23.55
CA ARG A 122 -7.74 10.87 22.92
C ARG A 122 -7.40 10.83 21.43
N GLN A 123 -6.87 9.71 20.93
CA GLN A 123 -6.50 9.51 19.51
C GLN A 123 -7.21 8.30 18.88
N LYS A 124 -8.16 7.73 19.62
CA LYS A 124 -8.86 6.48 19.30
C LYS A 124 -9.48 6.50 17.90
N ARG A 125 -10.29 7.51 17.57
CA ARG A 125 -10.93 7.61 16.24
C ARG A 125 -9.94 7.68 15.08
N TYR A 126 -8.84 8.44 15.24
CA TYR A 126 -7.84 8.57 14.17
C TYR A 126 -7.15 7.22 13.90
N ILE A 127 -6.69 6.58 14.96
CA ILE A 127 -6.02 5.28 14.89
C ILE A 127 -6.98 4.22 14.34
N GLU A 128 -8.22 4.19 14.84
CA GLU A 128 -9.27 3.28 14.36
C GLU A 128 -9.56 3.47 12.88
N ASN A 129 -9.64 4.70 12.38
CA ASN A 129 -9.85 4.96 10.97
C ASN A 129 -8.69 4.45 10.10
N GLN A 130 -7.44 4.56 10.57
CA GLN A 130 -6.28 4.02 9.85
C GLN A 130 -6.26 2.49 9.92
N LEU A 131 -6.55 1.90 11.07
CA LEU A 131 -6.67 0.45 11.23
C LEU A 131 -7.80 -0.12 10.37
N ALA A 132 -8.94 0.56 10.27
CA ALA A 132 -10.06 0.16 9.43
C ALA A 132 -9.71 0.16 7.94
N ARG A 133 -8.74 0.99 7.50
CA ARG A 133 -8.19 0.95 6.14
C ARG A 133 -7.24 -0.22 5.98
N ILE A 134 -6.31 -0.40 6.91
CA ILE A 134 -5.29 -1.45 6.87
C ILE A 134 -5.92 -2.84 6.90
N ARG A 135 -6.89 -3.07 7.81
CA ARG A 135 -7.56 -4.36 8.03
C ARG A 135 -8.45 -4.83 6.87
N GLN A 136 -8.58 -4.03 5.81
CA GLN A 136 -9.21 -4.49 4.55
C GLN A 136 -8.34 -5.50 3.81
N PHE A 137 -7.05 -5.53 4.13
CA PHE A 137 -6.07 -6.38 3.47
C PHE A 137 -5.37 -7.29 4.48
N PRO A 138 -5.02 -8.52 4.09
CA PRO A 138 -4.09 -9.32 4.87
C PRO A 138 -2.75 -8.59 5.02
N VAL A 139 -2.27 -8.52 6.25
CA VAL A 139 -1.00 -7.89 6.61
C VAL A 139 0.00 -8.98 6.98
N ASN A 140 1.12 -9.02 6.26
CA ASN A 140 2.23 -9.94 6.51
C ASN A 140 3.47 -9.18 6.96
N GLN A 141 4.30 -9.88 7.74
CA GLN A 141 5.63 -9.40 8.10
C GLN A 141 6.66 -9.80 7.04
N ILE A 142 7.58 -8.88 6.77
CA ILE A 142 8.77 -9.07 5.92
C ILE A 142 10.02 -9.23 6.77
#